data_AF-F4B1Q3-F1
#
_entry.id   AF-F4B1Q3-F1
#
_cell.length_a   1.000
_cell.length_b   1.000
_cell.length_c   1.000
_cell.angle_alpha   90.00
_cell.angle_beta   90.00
_cell.angle_gamma   90.00
#
_symmetry.space_group_name_H-M   'P 1'
#
loop_
_entity.id
_entity.type
_entity.pdbx_description
1 polymer ?
#
loop_
_entity_poly.entity_id
_entity_poly.type
_entity_poly.pdbx_seq_one_letter_code
_entity_poly.pdbx_strand_id
1 'polypeptide(L)'
;MKDLIKLGKKRTLLISLSILLVSIHTIYFYNVSVLEIEPTKLLQQFIRFLLTIGLLLMVYKGKNWARIIAIILFAFGILGAIFGFITTDTYFLNKTPFLVMIFVYGLAVYHFSFSKSFKAFFESQKTNITQAPGLYERQMQLDKFWQIIENSNTKSHGDYEQQQEQLKKELLLLNPPEIVAFNNTFKFLKGSIYNWDFWAAAYIINGGCSDDCFSDFRGWLIGRGKQIFDNAVEDIESLANLEDANDGDWEGLSYIPSVAFEEKTGIDMPIGIRQNMIIFGDEWNEEGDDLKNKYPKLWMAFEENSSS
;
A
#
# COMPACT_ATOMS: atom_id res chain seq x y z
N MET A 1 -10.98 -14.89 -14.21
CA MET A 1 -11.21 -13.42 -14.19
C MET A 1 -10.11 -12.71 -13.41
N LYS A 2 -9.80 -13.14 -12.18
CA LYS A 2 -8.68 -12.66 -11.34
C LYS A 2 -7.32 -12.59 -12.06
N ASP A 3 -6.88 -13.67 -12.72
CA ASP A 3 -5.59 -13.68 -13.44
C ASP A 3 -5.53 -12.67 -14.59
N LEU A 4 -6.67 -12.45 -15.24
CA LEU A 4 -6.80 -11.52 -16.35
C LEU A 4 -6.71 -10.07 -15.87
N ILE A 5 -7.29 -9.76 -14.71
CA ILE A 5 -7.16 -8.46 -14.02
C ILE A 5 -5.70 -8.23 -13.59
N LYS A 6 -5.08 -9.21 -12.93
CA LYS A 6 -3.67 -9.13 -12.48
C LYS A 6 -2.72 -8.91 -13.65
N LEU A 7 -2.93 -9.63 -14.76
CA LEU A 7 -2.18 -9.42 -16.01
C LEU A 7 -2.42 -8.01 -16.59
N GLY A 8 -3.66 -7.52 -16.54
CA GLY A 8 -4.04 -6.17 -16.96
C GLY A 8 -3.31 -5.09 -16.15
N LYS A 9 -3.32 -5.19 -14.82
CA LYS A 9 -2.59 -4.31 -13.88
C LYS A 9 -1.09 -4.29 -14.21
N LYS A 10 -0.45 -5.46 -14.25
CA LYS A 10 0.99 -5.59 -14.54
C LYS A 10 1.37 -4.99 -15.90
N ARG A 11 0.63 -5.31 -16.97
CA ARG A 11 0.92 -4.76 -18.31
C ARG A 11 0.70 -3.25 -18.38
N THR A 12 -0.32 -2.73 -17.71
CA THR A 12 -0.58 -1.29 -17.64
C THR A 12 0.57 -0.54 -16.98
N LEU A 13 1.12 -1.07 -15.88
CA LEU A 13 2.30 -0.51 -15.22
C LEU A 13 3.53 -0.56 -16.12
N LEU A 14 3.83 -1.70 -16.74
CA LEU A 14 4.98 -1.85 -17.62
C LEU A 14 4.93 -0.91 -18.83
N ILE A 15 3.78 -0.82 -19.50
CA ILE A 15 3.59 0.10 -20.64
C ILE A 15 3.71 1.55 -20.18
N SER A 16 3.14 1.90 -19.02
CA SER A 16 3.27 3.25 -18.45
C SER A 16 4.74 3.59 -18.18
N LEU A 17 5.52 2.67 -17.62
CA LEU A 17 6.96 2.84 -17.39
C LEU A 17 7.72 3.01 -18.71
N SER A 18 7.40 2.23 -19.75
CA SER A 18 8.00 2.38 -21.08
C SER A 18 7.73 3.76 -21.69
N ILE A 19 6.50 4.28 -21.56
CA ILE A 19 6.13 5.64 -22.02
C ILE A 19 6.96 6.71 -21.29
N LEU A 20 7.10 6.58 -19.97
CA LEU A 20 7.87 7.52 -19.17
C LEU A 20 9.36 7.48 -19.54
N LEU A 21 9.91 6.30 -19.79
CA LEU A 21 11.29 6.13 -20.26
C LEU A 21 11.52 6.79 -21.62
N VAL A 22 10.58 6.63 -22.55
CA VAL A 22 10.60 7.33 -23.86
C VAL A 22 10.57 8.84 -23.68
N SER A 23 9.75 9.36 -22.76
CA SER A 23 9.71 10.79 -22.47
C SER A 23 11.04 11.29 -21.89
N ILE A 24 11.64 10.58 -20.92
CA ILE A 24 12.95 10.93 -20.35
C ILE A 24 14.02 10.91 -21.43
N HIS A 25 14.05 9.86 -22.26
CA HIS A 25 15.01 9.75 -23.35
C HIS A 25 14.88 10.90 -24.35
N THR A 26 13.65 11.32 -24.67
CA THR A 26 13.39 12.46 -25.57
C THR A 26 13.90 13.78 -24.97
N ILE A 27 13.70 13.98 -23.66
CA ILE A 27 14.21 15.16 -22.94
C ILE A 27 15.74 15.17 -22.97
N TYR A 28 16.36 14.04 -22.61
CA TYR A 28 17.82 13.90 -22.63
C TYR A 28 18.40 14.16 -24.02
N PHE A 29 17.88 13.49 -25.05
CA PHE A 29 18.39 13.57 -26.42
C PHE A 29 18.28 14.99 -26.97
N TYR A 30 17.18 15.69 -26.71
CA TYR A 30 17.01 17.09 -27.11
C TYR A 30 18.08 17.97 -26.45
N ASN A 31 18.22 17.93 -25.13
CA ASN A 31 19.12 18.84 -24.41
C ASN A 31 20.61 18.55 -24.67
N VAL A 32 20.99 17.31 -24.95
CA VAL A 32 22.37 16.97 -25.37
C VAL A 32 22.67 17.43 -26.79
N SER A 33 21.65 17.59 -27.63
CA SER A 33 21.81 18.04 -29.02
C SER A 33 21.88 19.56 -29.17
N VAL A 34 21.60 20.31 -28.08
CA VAL A 34 21.62 21.79 -28.07
C VAL A 34 22.88 22.24 -27.32
N LEU A 35 23.55 23.28 -27.83
CA LEU A 35 24.80 23.82 -27.27
C LEU A 35 24.62 24.45 -25.88
N GLU A 36 23.46 25.06 -25.62
CA GLU A 36 23.11 25.67 -24.34
C GLU A 36 21.70 25.26 -23.92
N ILE A 37 21.51 24.94 -22.63
CA ILE A 37 20.20 24.55 -22.11
C ILE A 37 19.29 25.77 -22.05
N GLU A 38 18.21 25.75 -22.83
CA GLU A 38 17.14 26.76 -22.76
C GLU A 38 16.20 26.46 -21.57
N PRO A 39 16.19 27.28 -20.49
CA PRO A 39 15.43 26.96 -19.27
C PRO A 39 13.92 26.85 -19.49
N THR A 40 13.39 27.66 -20.41
CA THR A 40 11.96 27.65 -20.76
C THR A 40 11.54 26.36 -21.46
N LYS A 41 12.37 25.82 -22.36
CA LYS A 41 12.14 24.53 -23.02
C LYS A 41 12.24 23.38 -22.04
N LEU A 42 13.25 23.40 -21.17
CA LEU A 42 13.42 22.38 -20.14
C LEU A 42 12.22 22.37 -19.17
N LEU A 43 11.74 23.55 -18.75
CA LEU A 43 10.54 23.67 -17.92
C LEU A 43 9.30 23.12 -18.64
N GLN A 44 9.10 23.46 -19.93
CA GLN A 44 7.99 22.93 -20.73
C GLN A 44 8.04 21.40 -20.82
N GLN A 45 9.22 20.83 -21.01
CA GLN A 45 9.46 19.39 -21.08
C GLN A 45 9.15 18.70 -19.74
N PHE A 46 9.55 19.31 -18.63
CA PHE A 46 9.26 18.83 -17.29
C PHE A 46 7.76 18.85 -16.99
N ILE A 47 7.08 19.95 -17.30
CA ILE A 47 5.61 20.06 -17.16
C ILE A 47 4.92 18.97 -17.99
N ARG A 48 5.32 18.79 -19.26
CA ARG A 48 4.78 17.73 -20.13
C ARG A 48 4.99 16.34 -19.52
N PHE A 49 6.16 16.07 -18.94
CA PHE A 49 6.45 14.81 -18.28
C PHE A 49 5.52 14.57 -17.07
N LEU A 50 5.34 15.57 -16.20
CA LEU A 50 4.42 15.49 -15.07
C LEU A 50 2.96 15.28 -15.52
N LEU A 51 2.52 15.98 -16.56
CA LEU A 51 1.19 15.77 -17.15
C LEU A 51 1.02 14.36 -17.71
N THR A 52 2.08 13.77 -18.27
CA THR A 52 2.08 12.39 -18.76
C THR A 52 1.93 11.40 -17.61
N ILE A 53 2.65 11.61 -16.49
CA ILE A 53 2.48 10.82 -15.25
C ILE A 53 1.03 10.93 -14.77
N GLY A 54 0.51 12.15 -14.63
CA GLY A 54 -0.86 12.39 -14.18
C GLY A 54 -1.90 11.70 -15.05
N LEU A 55 -1.74 11.77 -16.38
CA LEU A 55 -2.63 11.10 -17.33
C LEU A 55 -2.61 9.58 -17.16
N LEU A 56 -1.42 8.97 -17.09
CA LEU A 56 -1.26 7.52 -16.91
C LEU A 56 -1.83 7.05 -15.55
N LEU A 57 -1.65 7.82 -14.48
CA LEU A 57 -2.26 7.54 -13.18
C LEU A 57 -3.80 7.58 -13.25
N MET A 58 -4.38 8.52 -14.00
CA MET A 58 -5.83 8.58 -14.18
C MET A 58 -6.37 7.43 -15.03
N VAL A 59 -5.62 6.98 -16.05
CA VAL A 59 -5.92 5.74 -16.79
C VAL A 59 -5.89 4.54 -15.85
N TYR A 60 -4.85 4.45 -15.01
CA TYR A 60 -4.70 3.38 -14.03
C TYR A 60 -5.86 3.36 -13.02
N LYS A 61 -6.35 4.53 -12.58
CA LYS A 61 -7.53 4.69 -11.71
C LYS A 61 -8.88 4.48 -12.42
N GLY A 62 -8.90 3.95 -13.66
CA GLY A 62 -10.14 3.63 -14.36
C GLY A 62 -10.90 4.82 -14.94
N LYS A 63 -10.29 6.01 -15.07
CA LYS A 63 -10.97 7.21 -15.59
C LYS A 63 -11.12 7.13 -17.12
N ASN A 64 -12.36 7.03 -17.60
CA ASN A 64 -12.64 6.85 -19.04
C ASN A 64 -12.15 8.01 -19.91
N TRP A 65 -12.30 9.26 -19.43
CA TRP A 65 -11.81 10.44 -20.15
C TRP A 65 -10.27 10.39 -20.34
N ALA A 66 -9.54 9.97 -19.30
CA ALA A 66 -8.08 9.87 -19.35
C ALA A 66 -7.63 8.80 -20.35
N ARG A 67 -8.34 7.66 -20.39
CA ARG A 67 -8.10 6.60 -21.39
C ARG A 67 -8.24 7.12 -22.82
N ILE A 68 -9.31 7.85 -23.12
CA ILE A 68 -9.57 8.39 -24.45
C ILE A 68 -8.49 9.41 -24.83
N ILE A 69 -8.18 10.35 -23.93
CA ILE A 69 -7.13 11.34 -24.17
C ILE A 69 -5.78 10.67 -24.40
N ALA A 70 -5.42 9.66 -23.60
CA ALA A 70 -4.17 8.92 -23.76
C ALA A 70 -4.07 8.24 -25.13
N ILE A 71 -5.13 7.54 -25.58
CA ILE A 71 -5.17 6.90 -26.90
C ILE A 71 -4.95 7.93 -28.01
N ILE A 72 -5.65 9.08 -27.94
CA ILE A 72 -5.53 10.15 -28.94
C ILE A 72 -4.11 10.72 -28.96
N LEU A 73 -3.56 11.09 -27.81
CA LEU A 73 -2.23 11.69 -27.71
C LEU A 73 -1.13 10.74 -28.18
N PHE A 74 -1.20 9.46 -27.83
CA PHE A 74 -0.22 8.47 -28.27
C PHE A 74 -0.37 8.16 -29.76
N ALA A 75 -1.58 8.15 -30.32
CA ALA A 75 -1.78 8.05 -31.76
C ALA A 75 -1.15 9.23 -32.52
N PHE A 76 -1.36 10.47 -32.05
CA PHE A 76 -0.67 11.64 -32.62
C PHE A 76 0.84 11.58 -32.43
N GLY A 77 1.32 11.06 -31.29
CA GLY A 77 2.74 10.82 -31.05
C GLY A 77 3.35 9.86 -32.07
N ILE A 78 2.64 8.79 -32.45
CA ILE A 78 3.07 7.87 -33.52
C ILE A 78 3.16 8.62 -34.86
N LEU A 79 2.14 9.40 -35.24
CA LEU A 79 2.16 10.17 -36.49
C LEU A 79 3.33 11.16 -36.53
N GLY A 80 3.57 11.88 -35.43
CA GLY A 80 4.70 12.79 -35.30
C GLY A 80 6.05 12.06 -35.40
N ALA A 81 6.17 10.87 -34.80
CA ALA A 81 7.38 10.06 -34.89
C ALA A 81 7.62 9.50 -36.29
N ILE A 82 6.58 9.07 -37.01
CA ILE A 82 6.68 8.63 -38.41
C ILE A 82 7.10 9.80 -39.29
N PHE A 83 6.46 10.97 -39.13
CA PHE A 83 6.82 12.17 -39.88
C PHE A 83 8.28 12.55 -39.63
N GLY A 84 8.69 12.66 -38.36
CA GLY A 84 10.07 12.96 -37.98
C GLY A 84 11.08 11.95 -38.52
N PHE A 85 10.74 10.66 -38.52
CA PHE A 85 11.58 9.61 -39.10
C PHE A 85 11.80 9.81 -40.61
N ILE A 86 10.76 10.20 -41.34
CA ILE A 86 10.81 10.42 -42.80
C ILE A 86 11.55 11.71 -43.13
N THR A 87 11.26 12.80 -42.42
CA THR A 87 11.71 14.14 -42.80
C THR A 87 13.10 14.51 -42.28
N THR A 88 13.57 13.87 -41.20
CA THR A 88 14.87 14.19 -40.62
C THR A 88 15.99 13.58 -41.47
N ASP A 89 16.85 14.43 -42.00
CA ASP A 89 18.00 14.03 -42.83
C ASP A 89 19.24 13.77 -41.96
N THR A 90 19.29 12.59 -41.35
CA THR A 90 20.40 12.14 -40.48
C THR A 90 20.69 10.67 -40.69
N TYR A 91 21.85 10.20 -40.22
CA TYR A 91 22.18 8.77 -40.16
C TYR A 91 21.08 7.95 -39.47
N PHE A 92 20.89 6.72 -39.95
CA PHE A 92 19.84 5.82 -39.47
C PHE A 92 19.90 5.58 -37.94
N LEU A 93 21.11 5.47 -37.37
CA LEU A 93 21.29 5.30 -35.93
C LEU A 93 20.66 6.44 -35.10
N ASN A 94 20.67 7.67 -35.63
CA ASN A 94 20.05 8.82 -34.97
C ASN A 94 18.52 8.83 -35.09
N LYS A 95 17.94 7.95 -35.93
CA LYS A 95 16.49 7.77 -36.06
C LYS A 95 15.91 6.74 -35.08
N THR A 96 16.77 6.06 -34.31
CA THR A 96 16.36 5.07 -33.30
C THR A 96 15.27 5.57 -32.34
N PRO A 97 15.31 6.82 -31.81
CA PRO A 97 14.27 7.31 -30.90
C PRO A 97 12.87 7.32 -31.52
N PHE A 98 12.76 7.62 -32.83
CA PHE A 98 11.47 7.59 -33.53
C PHE A 98 10.90 6.17 -33.61
N LEU A 99 11.74 5.17 -33.90
CA LEU A 99 11.32 3.76 -33.94
C LEU A 99 10.84 3.28 -32.57
N VAL A 100 11.57 3.64 -31.51
CA VAL A 100 11.17 3.30 -30.13
C VAL A 100 9.84 3.98 -29.78
N MET A 101 9.65 5.25 -30.13
CA MET A 101 8.38 5.96 -29.92
C MET A 101 7.22 5.28 -30.65
N ILE A 102 7.37 4.96 -31.95
CA ILE A 102 6.34 4.28 -32.75
C ILE A 102 5.95 2.95 -32.08
N PHE A 103 6.94 2.17 -31.66
CA PHE A 103 6.71 0.88 -31.03
C PHE A 103 6.00 1.00 -29.67
N VAL A 104 6.53 1.82 -28.76
CA VAL A 104 5.98 1.97 -27.40
C VAL A 104 4.59 2.57 -27.42
N TYR A 105 4.37 3.63 -28.20
CA TYR A 105 3.05 4.24 -28.33
C TYR A 105 2.07 3.33 -29.07
N GLY A 106 2.52 2.55 -30.05
CA GLY A 106 1.70 1.53 -30.71
C GLY A 106 1.21 0.46 -29.73
N LEU A 107 2.10 -0.04 -28.87
CA LEU A 107 1.73 -0.97 -27.78
C LEU A 107 0.75 -0.34 -26.80
N ALA A 108 0.94 0.94 -26.46
CA ALA A 108 0.04 1.67 -25.56
C ALA A 108 -1.36 1.82 -26.17
N VAL A 109 -1.46 2.27 -27.42
CA VAL A 109 -2.74 2.41 -28.14
C VAL A 109 -3.44 1.06 -28.23
N TYR A 110 -2.73 -0.01 -28.60
CA TYR A 110 -3.31 -1.35 -28.66
C TYR A 110 -3.81 -1.81 -27.28
N HIS A 111 -2.99 -1.66 -26.23
CA HIS A 111 -3.33 -2.11 -24.89
C HIS A 111 -4.54 -1.34 -24.33
N PHE A 112 -4.56 -0.02 -24.46
CA PHE A 112 -5.67 0.79 -23.95
C PHE A 112 -6.97 0.67 -24.76
N SER A 113 -6.89 0.26 -26.02
CA SER A 113 -8.07 0.14 -26.90
C SER A 113 -8.65 -1.27 -26.93
N PHE A 114 -7.80 -2.30 -27.11
CA PHE A 114 -8.24 -3.63 -27.53
C PHE A 114 -7.87 -4.76 -26.58
N SER A 115 -6.94 -4.54 -25.63
CA SER A 115 -6.49 -5.61 -24.75
C SER A 115 -7.61 -6.10 -23.83
N LYS A 116 -7.91 -7.41 -23.91
CA LYS A 116 -8.87 -8.07 -23.00
C LYS A 116 -8.43 -7.96 -21.54
N SER A 117 -7.13 -8.06 -21.26
CA SER A 117 -6.62 -7.92 -19.90
C SER A 117 -6.70 -6.49 -19.37
N PHE A 118 -6.44 -5.50 -20.23
CA PHE A 118 -6.68 -4.11 -19.87
C PHE A 118 -8.15 -3.84 -19.59
N LYS A 119 -9.06 -4.28 -20.46
CA LYS A 119 -10.50 -4.09 -20.26
C LYS A 119 -10.98 -4.70 -18.94
N ALA A 120 -10.54 -5.92 -18.62
CA ALA A 120 -10.88 -6.57 -17.35
C ALA A 120 -10.39 -5.75 -16.14
N PHE A 121 -9.15 -5.30 -16.16
CA PHE A 121 -8.58 -4.43 -15.12
C PHE A 121 -9.28 -3.06 -15.04
N PHE A 122 -9.55 -2.43 -16.19
CA PHE A 122 -10.13 -1.10 -16.24
C PHE A 122 -11.57 -1.08 -15.74
N GLU A 123 -12.36 -2.12 -16.03
CA GLU A 123 -13.71 -2.26 -15.49
C GLU A 123 -13.71 -2.58 -13.98
N SER A 124 -12.75 -3.39 -13.49
CA SER A 124 -12.67 -3.64 -12.04
C SER A 124 -12.35 -2.39 -11.23
N GLN A 125 -11.59 -1.45 -11.79
CA GLN A 125 -11.36 -0.13 -11.16
C GLN A 125 -12.62 0.72 -11.09
N LYS A 126 -13.54 0.61 -12.06
CA LYS A 126 -14.83 1.34 -12.02
C LYS A 126 -15.77 0.76 -10.97
N THR A 127 -15.83 -0.56 -10.82
CA THR A 127 -16.71 -1.23 -9.86
C THR A 127 -16.36 -0.90 -8.40
N ASN A 128 -15.12 -0.54 -8.10
CA ASN A 128 -14.73 -0.01 -6.79
C ASN A 128 -15.30 1.39 -6.48
N ILE A 129 -15.70 2.15 -7.51
CA ILE A 129 -16.21 3.53 -7.38
C ILE A 129 -17.75 3.57 -7.30
N THR A 130 -18.44 2.57 -7.84
CA THR A 130 -19.91 2.54 -7.95
C THR A 130 -20.65 1.66 -6.93
N GLN A 131 -19.96 1.13 -5.92
CA GLN A 131 -20.62 0.35 -4.87
C GLN A 131 -21.40 1.21 -3.88
N ALA A 132 -22.48 0.64 -3.32
CA ALA A 132 -23.46 1.33 -2.48
C ALA A 132 -22.79 2.19 -1.38
N PRO A 133 -23.31 3.41 -1.10
CA PRO A 133 -22.81 4.25 -0.01
C PRO A 133 -22.65 3.45 1.29
N GLY A 134 -21.48 3.56 1.92
CA GLY A 134 -21.19 2.89 3.19
C GLY A 134 -20.80 1.41 3.11
N LEU A 135 -20.78 0.78 1.92
CA LEU A 135 -20.44 -0.66 1.82
C LEU A 135 -19.07 -1.01 2.45
N TYR A 136 -18.09 -0.13 2.23
CA TYR A 136 -16.72 -0.25 2.72
C TYR A 136 -16.46 0.50 4.03
N GLU A 137 -17.48 1.10 4.64
CA GLU A 137 -17.40 1.75 5.96
C GLU A 137 -17.85 0.82 7.08
N ARG A 138 -18.50 -0.31 6.73
CA ARG A 138 -18.96 -1.29 7.70
C ARG A 138 -17.78 -1.91 8.46
N GLN A 139 -17.95 -2.11 9.75
CA GLN A 139 -17.06 -2.90 10.59
C GLN A 139 -17.60 -4.34 10.70
N MET A 140 -16.69 -5.29 10.82
CA MET A 140 -17.03 -6.66 11.18
C MET A 140 -17.46 -6.72 12.65
N GLN A 141 -18.45 -7.57 12.96
CA GLN A 141 -18.84 -7.88 14.33
C GLN A 141 -17.64 -8.43 15.11
N LEU A 142 -17.45 -7.95 16.35
CA LEU A 142 -16.26 -8.26 17.15
C LEU A 142 -16.08 -9.77 17.38
N ASP A 143 -17.14 -10.52 17.67
CA ASP A 143 -17.05 -11.97 17.87
C ASP A 143 -16.50 -12.70 16.64
N LYS A 144 -16.96 -12.31 15.44
CA LYS A 144 -16.47 -12.88 14.18
C LYS A 144 -15.02 -12.46 13.89
N PHE A 145 -14.68 -11.20 14.19
CA PHE A 145 -13.32 -10.70 14.04
C PHE A 145 -12.34 -11.49 14.91
N TRP A 146 -12.65 -11.62 16.21
CA TRP A 146 -11.83 -12.34 17.17
C TRP A 146 -11.75 -13.82 16.86
N GLN A 147 -12.83 -14.44 16.37
CA GLN A 147 -12.80 -15.83 15.91
C GLN A 147 -11.78 -16.04 14.77
N ILE A 148 -11.68 -15.11 13.82
CA ILE A 148 -10.72 -15.19 12.72
C ILE A 148 -9.28 -15.05 13.24
N ILE A 149 -9.03 -14.09 14.13
CA ILE A 149 -7.72 -13.91 14.77
C ILE A 149 -7.33 -15.17 15.53
N GLU A 150 -8.22 -15.71 16.36
CA GLU A 150 -7.97 -16.90 17.17
C GLU A 150 -7.67 -18.13 16.31
N ASN A 151 -8.44 -18.33 15.23
CA ASN A 151 -8.18 -19.39 14.26
C ASN A 151 -6.79 -19.25 13.63
N SER A 152 -6.37 -18.04 13.29
CA SER A 152 -5.03 -17.80 12.70
C SER A 152 -3.92 -18.08 13.71
N ASN A 153 -4.09 -17.66 14.96
CA ASN A 153 -3.13 -17.83 16.05
C ASN A 153 -2.98 -19.31 16.46
N THR A 154 -4.11 -20.00 16.63
CA THR A 154 -4.12 -21.44 16.96
C THR A 154 -3.41 -22.26 15.88
N LYS A 155 -3.61 -21.92 14.60
CA LYS A 155 -3.00 -22.63 13.46
C LYS A 155 -1.53 -22.27 13.22
N SER A 156 -1.04 -21.19 13.81
CA SER A 156 0.37 -20.79 13.69
C SER A 156 1.23 -21.31 14.85
N HIS A 157 0.63 -21.93 15.86
CA HIS A 157 1.35 -22.50 17.00
C HIS A 157 2.23 -21.48 17.73
N GLY A 158 1.79 -20.22 17.81
CA GLY A 158 2.51 -19.13 18.47
C GLY A 158 3.54 -18.41 17.59
N ASP A 159 3.78 -18.89 16.37
CA ASP A 159 4.69 -18.23 15.42
C ASP A 159 3.97 -17.06 14.70
N TYR A 160 4.54 -15.86 14.82
CA TYR A 160 3.93 -14.63 14.32
C TYR A 160 3.94 -14.53 12.79
N GLU A 161 5.04 -14.92 12.13
CA GLU A 161 5.13 -14.93 10.66
C GLU A 161 4.14 -15.94 10.07
N GLN A 162 4.04 -17.14 10.67
CA GLN A 162 3.06 -18.14 10.28
C GLN A 162 1.63 -17.65 10.54
N GLN A 163 1.39 -16.87 11.59
CA GLN A 163 0.07 -16.29 11.86
C GLN A 163 -0.39 -15.40 10.71
N GLN A 164 0.51 -14.61 10.13
CA GLN A 164 0.21 -13.75 8.97
C GLN A 164 -0.29 -14.58 7.77
N GLU A 165 0.38 -15.70 7.50
CA GLU A 165 -0.03 -16.62 6.43
C GLU A 165 -1.35 -17.33 6.74
N GLN A 166 -1.60 -17.72 7.99
CA GLN A 166 -2.88 -18.32 8.39
C GLN A 166 -4.03 -17.31 8.35
N LEU A 167 -3.80 -16.07 8.81
CA LEU A 167 -4.78 -14.99 8.73
C LEU A 167 -5.15 -14.71 7.26
N LYS A 168 -4.16 -14.66 6.36
CA LYS A 168 -4.42 -14.50 4.92
C LYS A 168 -5.35 -15.61 4.41
N LYS A 169 -5.12 -16.87 4.80
CA LYS A 169 -5.98 -18.00 4.40
C LYS A 169 -7.41 -17.84 4.92
N GLU A 170 -7.60 -17.45 6.18
CA GLU A 170 -8.94 -17.18 6.75
C GLU A 170 -9.65 -16.05 5.99
N LEU A 171 -8.96 -14.94 5.72
CA LEU A 171 -9.53 -13.79 4.99
C LEU A 171 -9.87 -14.14 3.54
N LEU A 172 -9.10 -15.01 2.89
CA LEU A 172 -9.39 -15.49 1.54
C LEU A 172 -10.69 -16.33 1.45
N LEU A 173 -11.25 -16.80 2.58
CA LEU A 173 -12.57 -17.45 2.62
C LEU A 173 -13.73 -16.42 2.56
N LEU A 174 -13.51 -15.19 3.05
CA LEU A 174 -14.52 -14.14 3.15
C LEU A 174 -14.81 -13.45 1.81
N ASN A 175 -16.01 -12.92 1.59
CA ASN A 175 -16.24 -12.09 0.40
C ASN A 175 -15.44 -10.77 0.48
N PRO A 176 -15.15 -10.08 -0.65
CA PRO A 176 -14.31 -8.88 -0.61
C PRO A 176 -14.80 -7.75 0.32
N PRO A 177 -16.11 -7.41 0.37
CA PRO A 177 -16.62 -6.46 1.35
C PRO A 177 -16.38 -6.87 2.81
N GLU A 178 -16.42 -8.16 3.14
CA GLU A 178 -16.12 -8.66 4.48
C GLU A 178 -14.64 -8.55 4.85
N ILE A 179 -13.72 -8.69 3.89
CA ILE A 179 -12.28 -8.44 4.13
C ILE A 179 -12.05 -6.97 4.49
N VAL A 180 -12.74 -6.04 3.80
CA VAL A 180 -12.68 -4.61 4.14
C VAL A 180 -13.30 -4.35 5.51
N ALA A 181 -14.40 -5.03 5.84
CA ALA A 181 -15.02 -4.92 7.16
C ALA A 181 -14.10 -5.43 8.29
N PHE A 182 -13.37 -6.52 8.06
CA PHE A 182 -12.33 -7.00 8.97
C PHE A 182 -11.23 -5.94 9.16
N ASN A 183 -10.72 -5.38 8.07
CA ASN A 183 -9.71 -4.31 8.11
C ASN A 183 -10.19 -3.08 8.88
N ASN A 184 -11.46 -2.72 8.73
CA ASN A 184 -12.06 -1.61 9.46
C ASN A 184 -12.11 -1.89 10.97
N THR A 185 -12.53 -3.10 11.38
CA THR A 185 -12.51 -3.50 12.80
C THR A 185 -11.08 -3.51 13.35
N PHE A 186 -10.11 -4.00 12.58
CA PHE A 186 -8.69 -3.96 12.96
C PHE A 186 -8.21 -2.53 13.23
N LYS A 187 -8.49 -1.60 12.30
CA LYS A 187 -8.17 -0.17 12.46
C LYS A 187 -8.87 0.48 13.64
N PHE A 188 -10.13 0.11 13.88
CA PHE A 188 -10.89 0.59 15.04
C PHE A 188 -10.20 0.18 16.34
N LEU A 189 -9.83 -1.09 16.49
CA LEU A 189 -9.12 -1.60 17.66
C LEU A 189 -7.72 -0.98 17.82
N LYS A 190 -6.93 -0.83 16.75
CA LYS A 190 -5.64 -0.11 16.82
C LYS A 190 -5.80 1.33 17.30
N GLY A 191 -6.89 1.99 16.90
CA GLY A 191 -7.22 3.35 17.29
C GLY A 191 -7.72 3.47 18.73
N SER A 192 -8.39 2.44 19.27
CA SER A 192 -8.92 2.48 20.64
C SER A 192 -7.82 2.37 21.71
N ILE A 193 -6.67 1.77 21.37
CA ILE A 193 -5.50 1.67 22.24
C ILE A 193 -4.38 2.66 21.84
N TYR A 194 -4.71 3.73 21.11
CA TYR A 194 -3.74 4.78 20.77
C TYR A 194 -3.62 5.79 21.92
N ASN A 195 -2.97 5.37 23.01
CA ASN A 195 -2.74 6.18 24.20
C ASN A 195 -1.34 5.97 24.78
N TRP A 196 -0.97 6.85 25.71
CA TRP A 196 0.36 6.85 26.33
C TRP A 196 0.67 5.64 27.21
N ASP A 197 -0.34 4.96 27.75
CA ASP A 197 -0.14 3.78 28.59
C ASP A 197 0.27 2.56 27.74
N PHE A 198 -0.38 2.35 26.59
CA PHE A 198 0.05 1.35 25.62
C PHE A 198 1.38 1.71 24.96
N TRP A 199 1.67 3.01 24.77
CA TRP A 199 2.98 3.44 24.30
C TRP A 199 4.08 3.11 25.30
N ALA A 200 3.85 3.40 26.58
CA ALA A 200 4.76 3.04 27.66
C ALA A 200 5.03 1.54 27.69
N ALA A 201 3.99 0.71 27.56
CA ALA A 201 4.16 -0.73 27.51
C ALA A 201 5.03 -1.17 26.32
N ALA A 202 4.76 -0.68 25.11
CA ALA A 202 5.56 -0.98 23.93
C ALA A 202 7.03 -0.54 24.12
N TYR A 203 7.23 0.64 24.71
CA TYR A 203 8.55 1.20 24.99
C TYR A 203 9.33 0.34 25.99
N ILE A 204 8.71 -0.08 27.10
CA ILE A 204 9.34 -0.92 28.11
C ILE A 204 9.69 -2.30 27.53
N ILE A 205 8.74 -2.93 26.82
CA ILE A 205 8.91 -4.29 26.29
C ILE A 205 10.07 -4.34 25.28
N ASN A 206 10.17 -3.36 24.39
CA ASN A 206 11.16 -3.33 23.31
C ASN A 206 12.48 -2.62 23.67
N GLY A 207 12.59 -2.07 24.88
CA GLY A 207 13.76 -1.26 25.29
C GLY A 207 13.89 0.05 24.52
N GLY A 208 12.75 0.66 24.15
CA GLY A 208 12.64 1.84 23.31
C GLY A 208 11.65 1.62 22.17
N CYS A 209 10.92 2.65 21.73
CA CYS A 209 9.92 2.48 20.66
C CYS A 209 9.61 3.79 19.92
N SER A 210 9.74 3.76 18.59
CA SER A 210 9.30 4.83 17.69
C SER A 210 7.79 4.76 17.38
N ASP A 211 7.25 5.75 16.67
CA ASP A 211 5.87 5.75 16.17
C ASP A 211 5.53 4.49 15.36
N ASP A 212 6.47 4.04 14.52
CA ASP A 212 6.32 2.85 13.68
C ASP A 212 6.30 1.58 14.54
N CYS A 213 7.27 1.47 15.47
CA CYS A 213 7.29 0.40 16.47
C CYS A 213 5.97 0.33 17.26
N PHE A 214 5.41 1.48 17.68
CA PHE A 214 4.15 1.50 18.42
C PHE A 214 2.93 1.18 17.54
N SER A 215 2.98 1.52 16.25
CA SER A 215 1.98 1.07 15.27
C SER A 215 1.99 -0.46 15.14
N ASP A 216 3.17 -1.06 15.11
CA ASP A 216 3.35 -2.51 14.94
C ASP A 216 2.98 -3.26 16.21
N PHE A 217 3.41 -2.78 17.39
CA PHE A 217 3.00 -3.31 18.69
C PHE A 217 1.49 -3.47 18.82
N ARG A 218 0.73 -2.44 18.46
CA ARG A 218 -0.74 -2.48 18.52
C ARG A 218 -1.33 -3.50 17.55
N GLY A 219 -0.69 -3.71 16.40
CA GLY A 219 -1.07 -4.75 15.44
C GLY A 219 -0.79 -6.15 15.98
N TRP A 220 0.39 -6.35 16.55
CA TRP A 220 0.80 -7.58 17.21
C TRP A 220 -0.10 -7.93 18.39
N LEU A 221 -0.43 -6.97 19.25
CA LEU A 221 -1.29 -7.19 20.42
C LEU A 221 -2.69 -7.68 20.03
N ILE A 222 -3.26 -7.12 18.95
CA ILE A 222 -4.51 -7.63 18.38
C ILE A 222 -4.32 -9.07 17.89
N GLY A 223 -3.17 -9.37 17.26
CA GLY A 223 -2.79 -10.72 16.85
C GLY A 223 -2.74 -11.75 17.97
N ARG A 224 -2.36 -11.34 19.19
CA ARG A 224 -2.35 -12.21 20.39
C ARG A 224 -3.73 -12.69 20.82
N GLY A 225 -4.80 -12.12 20.26
CA GLY A 225 -6.18 -12.57 20.46
C GLY A 225 -6.93 -11.80 21.55
N LYS A 226 -8.22 -12.08 21.63
CA LYS A 226 -9.19 -11.29 22.40
C LYS A 226 -8.85 -11.21 23.89
N GLN A 227 -8.50 -12.35 24.49
CA GLN A 227 -8.27 -12.42 25.93
C GLN A 227 -7.06 -11.57 26.35
N ILE A 228 -5.96 -11.66 25.61
CA ILE A 228 -4.75 -10.87 25.90
C ILE A 228 -5.03 -9.38 25.66
N PHE A 229 -5.71 -9.04 24.56
CA PHE A 229 -6.09 -7.66 24.26
C PHE A 229 -6.97 -7.05 25.36
N ASP A 230 -8.06 -7.75 25.75
CA ASP A 230 -9.00 -7.26 26.76
C ASP A 230 -8.32 -7.11 28.13
N ASN A 231 -7.48 -8.08 28.52
CA ASN A 231 -6.72 -8.00 29.77
C ASN A 231 -5.79 -6.78 29.79
N ALA A 232 -5.12 -6.48 28.67
CA ALA A 232 -4.24 -5.31 28.57
C ALA A 232 -5.01 -3.98 28.59
N VAL A 233 -6.24 -3.96 28.07
CA VAL A 233 -7.13 -2.79 28.16
C VAL A 233 -7.63 -2.56 29.58
N GLU A 234 -7.88 -3.63 30.35
CA GLU A 234 -8.29 -3.54 31.74
C GLU A 234 -7.12 -3.20 32.69
N ASP A 235 -5.98 -3.85 32.49
CA ASP A 235 -4.75 -3.65 33.24
C ASP A 235 -3.55 -3.78 32.29
N ILE A 236 -2.90 -2.66 31.97
CA ILE A 236 -1.75 -2.64 31.08
C ILE A 236 -0.59 -3.47 31.62
N GLU A 237 -0.46 -3.60 32.95
CA GLU A 237 0.59 -4.42 33.56
C GLU A 237 0.38 -5.93 33.33
N SER A 238 -0.80 -6.37 32.88
CA SER A 238 -1.05 -7.77 32.53
C SER A 238 -0.12 -8.28 31.41
N LEU A 239 0.40 -7.37 30.58
CA LEU A 239 1.38 -7.64 29.53
C LEU A 239 2.73 -8.15 30.07
N ALA A 240 3.03 -7.95 31.35
CA ALA A 240 4.23 -8.49 32.00
C ALA A 240 4.30 -10.02 32.00
N ASN A 241 3.16 -10.70 31.78
CA ASN A 241 3.08 -12.17 31.74
C ASN A 241 3.27 -12.75 30.33
N LEU A 242 3.50 -11.91 29.30
CA LEU A 242 3.64 -12.38 27.93
C LEU A 242 5.07 -12.85 27.66
N GLU A 243 5.20 -14.16 27.50
CA GLU A 243 6.40 -14.78 26.91
C GLU A 243 6.52 -14.34 25.44
N ASP A 244 7.77 -14.15 24.98
CA ASP A 244 8.15 -13.76 23.62
C ASP A 244 7.69 -12.37 23.13
N ALA A 245 7.31 -11.46 24.05
CA ALA A 245 6.92 -10.11 23.66
C ALA A 245 8.09 -9.24 23.15
N ASN A 246 9.34 -9.60 23.47
CA ASN A 246 10.57 -8.87 23.11
C ASN A 246 11.29 -9.50 21.89
N ASP A 247 10.59 -10.21 21.01
CA ASP A 247 11.18 -10.76 19.78
C ASP A 247 11.47 -9.69 18.70
N GLY A 248 10.93 -8.48 18.88
CA GLY A 248 11.23 -7.28 18.11
C GLY A 248 10.57 -7.21 16.71
N ASP A 249 9.92 -8.27 16.25
CA ASP A 249 9.25 -8.30 14.94
C ASP A 249 7.72 -8.31 15.10
N TRP A 250 7.18 -7.14 15.42
CA TRP A 250 5.74 -6.93 15.52
C TRP A 250 5.06 -6.60 14.18
N GLU A 251 5.83 -6.45 13.09
CA GLU A 251 5.32 -5.98 11.82
C GLU A 251 4.54 -7.09 11.08
N GLY A 252 3.45 -6.71 10.39
CA GLY A 252 2.92 -7.56 9.32
C GLY A 252 1.41 -7.79 9.35
N LEU A 253 0.83 -8.18 10.49
CA LEU A 253 -0.60 -8.55 10.57
C LEU A 253 -1.54 -7.45 10.04
N SER A 254 -1.20 -6.18 10.27
CA SER A 254 -2.01 -5.04 9.84
C SER A 254 -2.10 -4.88 8.32
N TYR A 255 -1.15 -5.43 7.56
CA TYR A 255 -1.14 -5.39 6.10
C TYR A 255 -1.93 -6.54 5.46
N ILE A 256 -2.10 -7.65 6.18
CA ILE A 256 -2.70 -8.89 5.67
C ILE A 256 -4.10 -8.71 5.05
N PRO A 257 -5.01 -7.86 5.59
CA PRO A 257 -6.29 -7.62 4.93
C PRO A 257 -6.14 -7.04 3.52
N SER A 258 -5.19 -6.13 3.31
CA SER A 258 -4.94 -5.53 2.00
C SER A 258 -4.36 -6.55 1.01
N VAL A 259 -3.43 -7.39 1.48
CA VAL A 259 -2.83 -8.48 0.71
C VAL A 259 -3.89 -9.50 0.31
N ALA A 260 -4.72 -9.96 1.25
CA ALA A 260 -5.79 -10.92 1.00
C ALA A 260 -6.85 -10.35 0.03
N PHE A 261 -7.21 -9.07 0.17
CA PHE A 261 -8.14 -8.42 -0.74
C PHE A 261 -7.58 -8.32 -2.16
N GLU A 262 -6.35 -7.83 -2.31
CA GLU A 262 -5.69 -7.70 -3.62
C GLU A 262 -5.51 -9.08 -4.25
N GLU A 263 -5.11 -10.07 -3.46
CA GLU A 263 -5.03 -11.43 -3.94
C GLU A 263 -6.41 -11.89 -4.40
N LYS A 264 -7.48 -11.75 -3.61
CA LYS A 264 -8.81 -12.24 -3.99
C LYS A 264 -9.41 -11.56 -5.22
N THR A 265 -9.17 -10.28 -5.39
CA THR A 265 -9.87 -9.44 -6.38
C THR A 265 -9.01 -9.03 -7.58
N GLY A 266 -7.69 -9.03 -7.43
CA GLY A 266 -6.72 -8.53 -8.40
C GLY A 266 -6.62 -6.99 -8.43
N ILE A 267 -7.25 -6.28 -7.50
CA ILE A 267 -7.24 -4.81 -7.41
C ILE A 267 -6.92 -4.36 -5.99
N ASP A 268 -6.43 -3.13 -5.86
CA ASP A 268 -6.09 -2.55 -4.57
C ASP A 268 -7.34 -2.46 -3.67
N MET A 269 -7.16 -2.71 -2.37
CA MET A 269 -8.24 -2.63 -1.39
C MET A 269 -8.80 -1.20 -1.34
N PRO A 270 -10.14 -1.02 -1.39
CA PRO A 270 -10.74 0.30 -1.27
C PRO A 270 -10.49 0.87 0.12
N ILE A 271 -10.49 2.20 0.20
CA ILE A 271 -10.34 2.91 1.47
C ILE A 271 -11.65 2.76 2.25
N GLY A 272 -11.57 2.11 3.42
CA GLY A 272 -12.66 2.03 4.38
C GLY A 272 -12.60 3.14 5.42
N ILE A 273 -12.73 2.80 6.71
CA ILE A 273 -12.66 3.79 7.79
C ILE A 273 -11.23 4.31 7.98
N ARG A 274 -11.11 5.54 8.48
CA ARG A 274 -9.86 6.08 8.99
C ARG A 274 -9.65 5.64 10.43
N GLN A 275 -8.44 5.19 10.74
CA GLN A 275 -8.02 4.94 12.11
C GLN A 275 -7.96 6.26 12.88
N ASN A 276 -8.31 6.23 14.17
CA ASN A 276 -8.07 7.36 15.05
C ASN A 276 -6.56 7.48 15.33
N MET A 277 -5.98 8.64 15.02
CA MET A 277 -4.57 8.96 15.19
C MET A 277 -4.37 10.15 16.12
N ILE A 278 -5.31 10.39 17.05
CA ILE A 278 -5.17 11.35 18.14
C ILE A 278 -4.79 10.56 19.39
N ILE A 279 -3.56 10.73 19.86
CA ILE A 279 -3.11 10.08 21.10
C ILE A 279 -3.78 10.75 22.30
N PHE A 280 -4.13 9.95 23.30
CA PHE A 280 -4.76 10.41 24.53
C PHE A 280 -4.07 9.86 25.78
N GLY A 281 -4.46 10.37 26.96
CA GLY A 281 -3.81 10.06 28.23
C GLY A 281 -2.66 11.03 28.55
N ASP A 282 -1.91 10.70 29.60
CA ASP A 282 -0.78 11.51 30.08
C ASP A 282 0.54 10.95 29.55
N GLU A 283 1.28 11.79 28.82
CA GLU A 283 2.65 11.51 28.37
C GLU A 283 3.57 11.32 29.57
N TRP A 284 4.48 10.37 29.48
CA TRP A 284 5.49 10.06 30.50
C TRP A 284 6.83 10.69 30.11
N ASN A 285 7.68 10.98 31.10
CA ASN A 285 9.03 11.49 30.84
C ASN A 285 10.03 10.35 30.61
N GLU A 286 10.69 10.35 29.45
CA GLU A 286 11.69 9.35 29.07
C GLU A 286 12.98 9.44 29.89
N GLU A 287 13.36 10.64 30.34
CA GLU A 287 14.62 10.86 31.07
C GLU A 287 14.50 10.56 32.58
N GLY A 288 13.34 10.11 33.06
CA GLY A 288 13.05 9.88 34.47
C GLY A 288 12.62 8.45 34.80
N ASP A 289 12.30 8.22 36.09
CA ASP A 289 11.80 6.92 36.59
C ASP A 289 10.27 6.77 36.44
N ASP A 290 9.61 7.62 35.63
CA ASP A 290 8.15 7.66 35.50
C ASP A 290 7.58 6.29 35.10
N LEU A 291 8.18 5.66 34.08
CA LEU A 291 7.76 4.35 33.59
C LEU A 291 7.91 3.25 34.65
N LYS A 292 9.04 3.25 35.38
CA LYS A 292 9.30 2.31 36.48
C LYS A 292 8.32 2.47 37.62
N ASN A 293 7.95 3.71 37.95
CA ASN A 293 7.02 4.00 39.03
C ASN A 293 5.56 3.73 38.64
N LYS A 294 5.19 4.00 37.37
CA LYS A 294 3.82 3.84 36.86
C LYS A 294 3.51 2.39 36.48
N TYR A 295 4.49 1.64 35.96
CA TYR A 295 4.34 0.25 35.48
C TYR A 295 5.41 -0.70 36.05
N PRO A 296 5.51 -0.85 37.38
CA PRO A 296 6.58 -1.60 38.03
C PRO A 296 6.68 -3.06 37.60
N LYS A 297 5.56 -3.76 37.34
CA LYS A 297 5.57 -5.17 36.93
C LYS A 297 6.12 -5.34 35.51
N LEU A 298 5.66 -4.49 34.59
CA LEU A 298 6.17 -4.46 33.21
C LEU A 298 7.66 -4.14 33.20
N TRP A 299 8.06 -3.12 33.97
CA TRP A 299 9.46 -2.71 34.08
C TRP A 299 10.35 -3.87 34.57
N MET A 300 9.96 -4.53 35.66
CA MET A 300 10.72 -5.67 36.20
C MET A 300 10.81 -6.83 35.20
N ALA A 301 9.76 -7.11 34.44
CA ALA A 301 9.74 -8.25 33.51
C ALA A 301 10.68 -8.08 32.30
N PHE A 302 10.93 -6.85 31.84
CA PHE A 302 11.65 -6.60 30.58
C PHE A 302 13.01 -5.88 30.75
N GLU A 303 13.30 -5.27 31.90
CA GLU A 303 14.64 -4.70 32.19
C GLU A 303 15.67 -5.79 32.58
N GLU A 304 15.26 -6.86 33.26
CA GLU A 304 16.18 -7.97 33.61
C GLU A 304 16.64 -8.77 32.37
N ASN A 305 15.79 -8.85 31.33
CA ASN A 305 16.05 -9.63 30.11
C ASN A 305 16.89 -8.88 29.05
N SER A 306 17.10 -7.56 29.21
CA SER A 306 17.92 -6.74 28.30
C SER A 306 19.39 -6.62 28.75
N SER A 307 19.73 -7.20 29.92
CA SER A 307 21.07 -7.21 30.52
C SER A 307 21.82 -8.55 30.40
N SER A 308 21.28 -9.52 29.66
CA SER A 308 21.84 -10.87 29.43
C SER A 308 22.13 -11.11 27.96
#